data_AF-A0A259D3R1-F1
#
_entry.id   AF-A0A259D3R1-F1
#
_cell.length_a   1.000
_cell.length_b   1.000
_cell.length_c   1.000
_cell.angle_alpha   90.00
_cell.angle_beta   90.00
_cell.angle_gamma   90.00
#
_symmetry.space_group_name_H-M   'P 1'
#
loop_
_entity.id
_entity.type
_entity.pdbx_description
1 polymer ?
#
loop_
_entity_poly.entity_id
_entity_poly.type
_entity_poly.pdbx_seq_one_letter_code
_entity_poly.pdbx_strand_id
1 'polypeptide(L)'
;YHKVMRNRLQDLAKRIESKIGKFGYRVFTDSAPLMEVELAKKAGLGWRGKHTLLLNRESGSTFFLGEILVDIPLPIDGEQESHCGTCQACIEICPTQAITAPYQLDARRCISYLTIENPAAIPVEFRKAMGNRIYGCDDCQLICPWNKFAQRTELPDFAQRHGLGSASLLELWSWTETDFEKRHEGSAIRRIGYSRWRRNLAVALGNALASGVEQDAIRDALSAALDNADPLVVEHIQWALGQH
;
A
#
# COMPACT_ATOMS: atom_id res chain seq x y z
N TYR A 1 5.63 9.09 1.41
CA TYR A 1 4.78 10.20 0.94
C TYR A 1 4.38 11.15 2.07
N HIS A 2 4.14 10.67 3.30
CA HIS A 2 3.70 11.51 4.42
C HIS A 2 4.52 12.79 4.61
N LYS A 3 5.86 12.68 4.63
CA LYS A 3 6.77 13.83 4.75
C LYS A 3 6.63 14.80 3.58
N VAL A 4 6.61 14.28 2.35
CA VAL A 4 6.51 15.07 1.12
C VAL A 4 5.19 15.85 1.08
N MET A 5 4.07 15.16 1.30
CA MET A 5 2.73 15.76 1.28
C MET A 5 2.58 16.80 2.38
N ARG A 6 2.95 16.47 3.62
CA ARG A 6 2.86 17.40 4.75
C ARG A 6 3.67 18.67 4.52
N ASN A 7 4.91 18.56 4.03
CA ASN A 7 5.74 19.74 3.74
C ASN A 7 5.13 20.61 2.64
N ARG A 8 4.68 20.02 1.53
CA ARG A 8 4.06 20.76 0.43
C ARG A 8 2.78 21.47 0.85
N LEU A 9 1.93 20.81 1.63
CA LEU A 9 0.69 21.40 2.16
C LEU A 9 0.97 22.49 3.20
N GLN A 10 2.01 22.32 4.02
CA GLN A 10 2.46 23.33 4.96
C GLN A 10 2.98 24.60 4.24
N ASP A 11 3.68 24.44 3.14
CA ASP A 11 4.14 25.56 2.31
C ASP A 11 2.96 26.26 1.61
N LEU A 12 1.95 25.48 1.17
CA LEU A 12 0.70 26.05 0.64
C LEU A 12 -0.03 26.88 1.70
N ALA A 13 -0.16 26.40 2.93
CA ALA A 13 -0.79 27.13 4.02
C ALA A 13 -0.07 28.45 4.33
N LYS A 14 1.28 28.45 4.37
CA LYS A 14 2.08 29.68 4.53
C LYS A 14 1.87 30.66 3.38
N ARG A 15 1.75 30.17 2.15
CA ARG A 15 1.44 31.01 0.98
C ARG A 15 0.07 31.66 1.11
N ILE A 16 -0.94 30.93 1.58
CA ILE A 16 -2.27 31.49 1.87
C ILE A 16 -2.17 32.56 2.96
N GLU A 17 -1.49 32.26 4.08
CA GLU A 17 -1.29 33.18 5.20
C GLU A 17 -0.62 34.50 4.76
N SER A 18 0.38 34.43 3.86
CA SER A 18 1.04 35.63 3.32
C SER A 18 0.13 36.51 2.44
N LYS A 19 -1.02 35.99 2.00
CA LYS A 19 -1.99 36.72 1.16
C LYS A 19 -3.15 37.31 1.95
N ILE A 20 -3.64 36.61 2.97
CA ILE A 20 -4.85 37.00 3.69
C ILE A 20 -4.60 37.37 5.16
N GLY A 21 -3.36 37.24 5.63
CA GLY A 21 -3.01 37.35 7.04
C GLY A 21 -3.17 36.02 7.80
N LYS A 22 -3.00 36.09 9.12
CA LYS A 22 -3.10 34.92 10.01
C LYS A 22 -4.50 34.32 9.95
N PHE A 23 -4.56 32.99 9.83
CA PHE A 23 -5.78 32.20 9.88
C PHE A 23 -5.49 30.84 10.54
N GLY A 24 -6.51 30.17 11.06
CA GLY A 24 -6.38 28.86 11.66
C GLY A 24 -6.32 27.77 10.59
N TYR A 25 -5.28 26.93 10.63
CA TYR A 25 -5.21 25.76 9.77
C TYR A 25 -4.51 24.57 10.42
N ARG A 26 -4.79 23.38 9.89
CA ARG A 26 -4.06 22.15 10.22
C ARG A 26 -3.95 21.25 9.00
N VAL A 27 -2.73 20.76 8.75
CA VAL A 27 -2.38 19.92 7.60
C VAL A 27 -2.39 18.44 8.02
N PHE A 28 -3.03 17.58 7.23
CA PHE A 28 -2.89 16.13 7.37
C PHE A 28 -2.67 15.39 6.05
N THR A 29 -2.31 14.12 6.22
CA THR A 29 -2.14 13.11 5.17
C THR A 29 -2.06 11.74 5.86
N ASP A 30 -2.97 10.82 5.52
CA ASP A 30 -3.13 9.38 5.93
C ASP A 30 -3.21 9.06 7.43
N SER A 31 -2.57 9.86 8.26
CA SER A 31 -2.27 9.61 9.68
C SER A 31 -3.29 10.24 10.64
N ALA A 32 -4.31 10.91 10.11
CA ALA A 32 -5.37 11.54 10.88
C ALA A 32 -6.70 10.78 10.69
N PRO A 33 -7.62 10.85 11.66
CA PRO A 33 -8.95 10.24 11.55
C PRO A 33 -9.86 11.06 10.61
N LEU A 34 -9.39 11.31 9.39
CA LEU A 34 -10.12 11.98 8.32
C LEU A 34 -10.39 10.98 7.19
N MET A 35 -11.61 11.01 6.67
CA MET A 35 -11.99 10.20 5.51
C MET A 35 -11.49 10.88 4.23
N GLU A 36 -10.17 10.89 4.01
CA GLU A 36 -9.50 11.65 2.95
C GLU A 36 -10.11 11.46 1.57
N VAL A 37 -10.44 10.22 1.20
CA VAL A 37 -11.02 9.92 -0.11
C VAL A 37 -12.43 10.51 -0.24
N GLU A 38 -13.22 10.50 0.83
CA GLU A 38 -14.57 11.10 0.81
C GLU A 38 -14.49 12.63 0.77
N LEU A 39 -13.53 13.23 1.48
CA LEU A 39 -13.27 14.66 1.39
C LEU A 39 -12.80 15.06 0.00
N ALA A 40 -11.89 14.29 -0.61
CA ALA A 40 -11.40 14.54 -1.96
C ALA A 40 -12.50 14.38 -3.03
N LYS A 41 -13.42 13.43 -2.86
CA LYS A 41 -14.62 13.30 -3.69
C LYS A 41 -15.51 14.55 -3.58
N LYS A 42 -15.81 14.99 -2.35
CA LYS A 42 -16.60 16.20 -2.09
C LYS A 42 -15.95 17.48 -2.63
N ALA A 43 -14.63 17.56 -2.59
CA ALA A 43 -13.84 18.66 -3.15
C ALA A 43 -13.68 18.57 -4.68
N GLY A 44 -14.39 17.67 -5.36
CA GLY A 44 -14.34 17.57 -6.81
C GLY A 44 -12.97 17.14 -7.36
N LEU A 45 -12.11 16.50 -6.56
CA LEU A 45 -10.80 16.02 -7.03
C LEU A 45 -10.90 14.73 -7.87
N GLY A 46 -12.05 14.07 -7.82
CA GLY A 46 -12.30 12.83 -8.55
C GLY A 46 -13.60 12.16 -8.13
N TRP A 47 -13.76 10.89 -8.51
CA TRP A 47 -14.88 10.03 -8.11
C TRP A 47 -14.40 8.75 -7.44
N ARG A 48 -15.26 8.13 -6.63
CA ARG A 48 -14.96 6.83 -6.02
C ARG A 48 -14.96 5.74 -7.10
N GLY A 49 -13.87 4.99 -7.24
CA GLY A 49 -13.80 3.79 -8.07
C GLY A 49 -14.48 2.59 -7.40
N LYS A 50 -14.90 1.58 -8.18
CA LYS A 50 -15.50 0.35 -7.63
C LYS A 50 -14.56 -0.41 -6.69
N HIS A 51 -13.25 -0.24 -6.86
CA HIS A 51 -12.20 -0.72 -5.94
C HIS A 51 -11.95 0.18 -4.73
N THR A 52 -12.83 1.14 -4.44
CA THR A 52 -12.81 2.02 -3.27
C THR A 52 -11.72 3.09 -3.20
N LEU A 53 -10.85 3.24 -4.20
CA LEU A 53 -9.92 4.39 -4.23
C LEU A 53 -10.54 5.58 -4.97
N LEU A 54 -9.92 6.75 -4.83
CA LEU A 54 -10.26 7.90 -5.66
C LEU A 54 -9.71 7.70 -7.08
N LEU A 55 -10.52 8.00 -8.08
CA LEU A 55 -10.12 8.07 -9.48
C LEU A 55 -10.22 9.51 -9.97
N ASN A 56 -9.23 9.91 -10.74
CA ASN A 56 -9.13 11.20 -11.40
C ASN A 56 -8.93 10.96 -12.92
N ARG A 57 -9.53 11.81 -13.76
CA ARG A 57 -9.48 11.65 -15.21
C ARG A 57 -8.06 11.74 -15.77
N GLU A 58 -7.22 12.58 -15.19
CA GLU A 58 -5.88 12.89 -15.66
C GLU A 58 -4.82 12.01 -15.00
N SER A 59 -5.06 11.57 -13.76
CA SER A 59 -4.04 10.87 -12.95
C SER A 59 -4.36 9.41 -12.61
N GLY A 60 -5.53 8.90 -13.01
CA GLY A 60 -5.97 7.55 -12.61
C GLY A 60 -6.23 7.47 -11.10
N SER A 61 -5.64 6.50 -10.40
CA SER A 61 -5.65 6.37 -8.93
C SER A 61 -4.26 6.47 -8.30
N THR A 62 -3.20 6.62 -9.09
CA THR A 62 -1.80 6.55 -8.62
C THR A 62 -1.28 7.92 -8.17
N PHE A 63 -1.94 8.50 -7.17
CA PHE A 63 -1.52 9.76 -6.53
C PHE A 63 -1.76 9.68 -5.02
N PHE A 64 -1.19 10.64 -4.29
CA PHE A 64 -1.39 10.76 -2.85
C PHE A 64 -2.41 11.84 -2.53
N LEU A 65 -3.20 11.62 -1.48
CA LEU A 65 -4.09 12.61 -0.91
C LEU A 65 -3.45 13.30 0.30
N GLY A 66 -3.92 14.50 0.56
CA GLY A 66 -3.68 15.22 1.79
C GLY A 66 -4.57 16.44 1.82
N GLU A 67 -4.77 16.99 3.01
CA GLU A 67 -5.80 17.99 3.25
C GLU A 67 -5.28 19.10 4.18
N ILE A 68 -5.92 20.26 4.06
CA ILE A 68 -5.70 21.41 4.95
C ILE A 68 -7.07 21.77 5.51
N LEU A 69 -7.28 21.50 6.79
CA LEU A 69 -8.44 22.05 7.50
C LEU A 69 -8.17 23.53 7.74
N VAL A 70 -9.15 24.38 7.44
CA VAL A 70 -9.04 25.84 7.55
C VAL A 70 -10.27 26.41 8.25
N ASP A 71 -10.13 27.55 8.90
CA ASP A 71 -11.23 28.28 9.55
C ASP A 71 -11.82 29.41 8.69
N ILE A 72 -11.33 29.56 7.46
CA ILE A 72 -11.80 30.55 6.49
C ILE A 72 -12.92 29.98 5.60
N PRO A 73 -13.96 30.76 5.29
CA PRO A 73 -15.06 30.31 4.44
C PRO A 73 -14.65 30.33 2.97
N LEU A 74 -14.17 29.19 2.47
CA LEU A 74 -13.89 29.00 1.05
C LEU A 74 -15.17 28.62 0.28
N PRO A 75 -15.28 28.98 -1.01
CA PRO A 75 -16.29 28.41 -1.88
C PRO A 75 -16.23 26.87 -1.86
N ILE A 76 -17.40 26.23 -1.92
CA ILE A 76 -17.51 24.78 -1.91
C ILE A 76 -17.55 24.27 -3.35
N ASP A 77 -16.67 23.33 -3.68
CA ASP A 77 -16.64 22.64 -4.96
C ASP A 77 -17.76 21.60 -5.11
N GLY A 78 -18.04 21.18 -6.34
CA GLY A 78 -19.01 20.14 -6.65
C GLY A 78 -18.36 18.76 -6.84
N GLU A 79 -19.07 17.70 -6.48
CA GLU A 79 -18.65 16.33 -6.78
C GLU A 79 -18.62 16.07 -8.30
N GLN A 80 -17.70 15.21 -8.74
CA GLN A 80 -17.67 14.69 -10.11
C GLN A 80 -18.55 13.44 -10.24
N GLU A 81 -19.09 13.22 -11.44
CA GLU A 81 -19.82 12.00 -11.77
C GLU A 81 -18.92 10.75 -11.78
N SER A 82 -19.49 9.58 -11.49
CA SER A 82 -18.76 8.32 -11.58
C SER A 82 -18.55 7.90 -13.05
N HIS A 83 -17.33 7.47 -13.37
CA HIS A 83 -16.99 7.02 -14.73
C HIS A 83 -16.58 5.55 -14.80
N CYS A 84 -16.97 4.73 -13.82
CA CYS A 84 -16.72 3.28 -13.88
C CYS A 84 -17.67 2.55 -14.86
N GLY A 85 -18.89 3.07 -15.07
CA GLY A 85 -19.90 2.42 -15.91
C GLY A 85 -20.13 0.96 -15.52
N THR A 86 -20.20 0.07 -16.53
CA THR A 86 -20.40 -1.36 -16.34
C THR A 86 -19.13 -2.14 -16.00
N CYS A 87 -17.94 -1.51 -16.01
CA CYS A 87 -16.65 -2.18 -15.78
C CYS A 87 -16.62 -2.93 -14.43
N GLN A 88 -16.11 -4.17 -14.42
CA GLN A 88 -15.92 -4.99 -13.22
C GLN A 88 -14.48 -5.46 -13.03
N ALA A 89 -13.54 -5.00 -13.86
CA ALA A 89 -12.17 -5.53 -13.94
C ALA A 89 -11.44 -5.59 -12.59
N CYS A 90 -11.57 -4.55 -11.75
CA CYS A 90 -10.91 -4.51 -10.45
C CYS A 90 -11.50 -5.52 -9.44
N ILE A 91 -12.79 -5.84 -9.56
CA ILE A 91 -13.48 -6.85 -8.74
C ILE A 91 -13.01 -8.24 -9.17
N GLU A 92 -13.06 -8.50 -10.47
CA GLU A 92 -12.72 -9.79 -11.07
C GLU A 92 -11.25 -10.17 -10.82
N ILE A 93 -10.31 -9.23 -10.94
CA ILE A 93 -8.88 -9.53 -10.77
C ILE A 93 -8.48 -9.74 -9.30
N CYS A 94 -9.28 -9.31 -8.33
CA CYS A 94 -8.87 -9.27 -6.93
C CYS A 94 -8.56 -10.70 -6.42
N PRO A 95 -7.29 -11.03 -6.08
CA PRO A 95 -6.90 -12.43 -5.88
C PRO A 95 -7.62 -13.12 -4.71
N THR A 96 -8.01 -12.34 -3.70
CA THR A 96 -8.70 -12.80 -2.49
C THR A 96 -10.19 -12.48 -2.48
N GLN A 97 -10.71 -11.90 -3.57
CA GLN A 97 -12.08 -11.40 -3.68
C GLN A 97 -12.43 -10.46 -2.51
N ALA A 98 -11.51 -9.55 -2.18
CA ALA A 98 -11.69 -8.57 -1.12
C ALA A 98 -12.69 -7.47 -1.49
N ILE A 99 -12.83 -7.17 -2.78
CA ILE A 99 -13.86 -6.23 -3.27
C ILE A 99 -15.15 -7.04 -3.45
N THR A 100 -16.02 -7.03 -2.44
CA THR A 100 -17.20 -7.91 -2.36
C THR A 100 -18.37 -7.43 -3.21
N ALA A 101 -18.40 -6.14 -3.51
CA ALA A 101 -19.36 -5.48 -4.39
C ALA A 101 -18.78 -4.13 -4.85
N PRO A 102 -19.35 -3.47 -5.87
CA PRO A 102 -18.97 -2.10 -6.21
C PRO A 102 -18.94 -1.19 -4.97
N TYR A 103 -17.80 -0.54 -4.75
CA TYR A 103 -17.56 0.39 -3.63
C TYR A 103 -17.50 -0.25 -2.24
N GLN A 104 -17.47 -1.58 -2.15
CA GLN A 104 -17.38 -2.33 -0.89
C GLN A 104 -16.12 -3.18 -0.87
N LEU A 105 -15.35 -3.07 0.22
CA LEU A 105 -14.11 -3.79 0.43
C LEU A 105 -14.12 -4.43 1.82
N ASP A 106 -13.88 -5.74 1.89
CA ASP A 106 -13.54 -6.43 3.13
C ASP A 106 -12.02 -6.36 3.35
N ALA A 107 -11.58 -5.44 4.21
CA ALA A 107 -10.18 -5.23 4.51
C ALA A 107 -9.49 -6.50 5.03
N ARG A 108 -10.20 -7.38 5.74
CA ARG A 108 -9.63 -8.62 6.30
C ARG A 108 -9.16 -9.60 5.23
N ARG A 109 -9.66 -9.45 4.00
CA ARG A 109 -9.27 -10.23 2.82
C ARG A 109 -8.26 -9.50 1.93
N CYS A 110 -8.17 -8.17 2.06
CA CYS A 110 -7.36 -7.34 1.17
C CYS A 110 -5.87 -7.58 1.41
N ILE A 111 -5.12 -7.97 0.37
CA ILE A 111 -3.68 -8.23 0.47
C ILE A 111 -2.92 -7.00 0.99
N SER A 112 -3.34 -5.79 0.60
CA SER A 112 -2.74 -4.55 1.11
C SER A 112 -2.91 -4.42 2.63
N TYR A 113 -4.11 -4.65 3.16
CA TYR A 113 -4.34 -4.68 4.60
C TYR A 113 -3.58 -5.81 5.28
N LEU A 114 -3.61 -7.03 4.72
CA LEU A 114 -2.93 -8.20 5.28
C LEU A 114 -1.43 -7.98 5.42
N THR A 115 -0.80 -7.31 4.47
CA THR A 115 0.64 -7.05 4.47
C THR A 115 1.05 -5.82 5.29
N ILE A 116 0.20 -4.79 5.38
CA ILE A 116 0.55 -3.51 6.00
C ILE A 116 -0.07 -3.33 7.39
N GLU A 117 -1.37 -3.59 7.53
CA GLU A 117 -2.14 -3.23 8.72
C GLU A 117 -2.33 -4.38 9.69
N ASN A 118 -2.53 -5.61 9.18
CA ASN A 118 -2.77 -6.78 10.03
C ASN A 118 -1.54 -7.05 10.92
N PRO A 119 -1.67 -6.98 12.26
CA PRO A 119 -0.57 -7.30 13.18
C PRO A 119 -0.42 -8.80 13.42
N ALA A 120 -1.46 -9.60 13.14
CA ALA A 120 -1.52 -11.02 13.46
C ALA A 120 -1.03 -11.90 12.29
N ALA A 121 -1.20 -13.22 12.44
CA ALA A 121 -0.97 -14.16 11.35
C ALA A 121 -1.84 -13.85 10.14
N ILE A 122 -1.32 -14.08 8.94
CA ILE A 122 -2.09 -14.01 7.70
C ILE A 122 -2.94 -15.28 7.63
N PRO A 123 -4.28 -15.20 7.46
CA PRO A 123 -5.12 -16.39 7.35
C PRO A 123 -4.65 -17.32 6.21
N VAL A 124 -4.61 -18.62 6.48
CA VAL A 124 -4.03 -19.64 5.60
C VAL A 124 -4.68 -19.62 4.21
N GLU A 125 -5.98 -19.39 4.15
CA GLU A 125 -6.76 -19.33 2.91
C GLU A 125 -6.32 -18.22 1.94
N PHE A 126 -5.66 -17.16 2.43
CA PHE A 126 -5.20 -16.06 1.58
C PHE A 126 -3.73 -16.17 1.17
N ARG A 127 -2.91 -16.96 1.87
CA ARG A 127 -1.45 -17.02 1.67
C ARG A 127 -1.07 -17.36 0.23
N LYS A 128 -1.75 -18.34 -0.39
CA LYS A 128 -1.50 -18.72 -1.80
C LYS A 128 -1.80 -17.60 -2.79
N ALA A 129 -2.95 -16.94 -2.62
CA ALA A 129 -3.40 -15.87 -3.50
C ALA A 129 -2.52 -14.60 -3.44
N MET A 130 -1.71 -14.44 -2.37
CA MET A 130 -0.81 -13.31 -2.25
C MET A 130 0.33 -13.32 -3.29
N GLY A 131 0.74 -14.49 -3.79
CA GLY A 131 1.90 -14.61 -4.67
C GLY A 131 3.16 -14.10 -3.97
N ASN A 132 3.90 -13.20 -4.63
CA ASN A 132 5.11 -12.58 -4.09
C ASN A 132 4.90 -11.17 -3.47
N ARG A 133 3.64 -10.79 -3.17
CA ARG A 133 3.32 -9.47 -2.60
C ARG A 133 3.71 -9.40 -1.13
N ILE A 134 4.82 -8.72 -0.84
CA ILE A 134 5.36 -8.59 0.53
C ILE A 134 4.99 -7.26 1.22
N TYR A 135 4.52 -6.26 0.47
CA TYR A 135 4.04 -4.98 1.00
C TYR A 135 3.07 -4.34 0.02
N GLY A 136 1.80 -4.21 0.40
CA GLY A 136 0.77 -3.65 -0.47
C GLY A 136 0.30 -4.63 -1.56
N CYS A 137 -0.67 -4.17 -2.35
CA CYS A 137 -1.18 -4.86 -3.54
C CYS A 137 -1.78 -3.82 -4.47
N ASP A 138 -1.34 -3.83 -5.73
CA ASP A 138 -1.77 -2.86 -6.73
C ASP A 138 -2.68 -3.46 -7.80
N ASP A 139 -3.04 -4.75 -7.74
CA ASP A 139 -3.76 -5.44 -8.83
C ASP A 139 -5.05 -4.73 -9.25
N CYS A 140 -5.84 -4.29 -8.26
CA CYS A 140 -7.09 -3.56 -8.53
C CYS A 140 -6.87 -2.18 -9.16
N GLN A 141 -5.69 -1.59 -8.97
CA GLN A 141 -5.26 -0.36 -9.63
C GLN A 141 -4.69 -0.67 -11.03
N LEU A 142 -3.76 -1.61 -11.13
CA LEU A 142 -3.06 -1.93 -12.38
C LEU A 142 -4.01 -2.38 -13.49
N ILE A 143 -5.10 -3.07 -13.15
CA ILE A 143 -6.13 -3.45 -14.13
C ILE A 143 -7.09 -2.31 -14.48
N CYS A 144 -7.13 -1.24 -13.67
CA CYS A 144 -8.12 -0.17 -13.84
C CYS A 144 -7.84 0.62 -15.13
N PRO A 145 -8.82 0.74 -16.06
CA PRO A 145 -8.58 1.38 -17.35
C PRO A 145 -8.28 2.88 -17.25
N TRP A 146 -8.60 3.51 -16.11
CA TRP A 146 -8.27 4.92 -15.83
C TRP A 146 -6.79 5.12 -15.51
N ASN A 147 -6.07 4.08 -15.07
CA ASN A 147 -4.64 4.19 -14.81
C ASN A 147 -3.77 4.25 -16.06
N LYS A 148 -4.35 4.11 -17.26
CA LYS A 148 -3.63 4.45 -18.51
C LYS A 148 -3.27 5.94 -18.61
N PHE A 149 -3.95 6.80 -17.86
CA PHE A 149 -3.68 8.23 -17.81
C PHE A 149 -2.64 8.60 -16.74
N ALA A 150 -2.32 7.69 -15.83
CA ALA A 150 -1.34 7.91 -14.79
C ALA A 150 0.04 8.26 -15.36
N GLN A 151 0.67 9.30 -14.81
CA GLN A 151 2.02 9.70 -15.15
C GLN A 151 2.97 9.43 -13.99
N ARG A 152 4.16 8.91 -14.32
CA ARG A 152 5.21 8.72 -13.32
C ARG A 152 5.73 10.08 -12.87
N THR A 153 5.77 10.30 -11.56
CA THR A 153 6.36 11.50 -10.99
C THR A 153 7.88 11.54 -11.20
N GLU A 154 8.41 12.74 -11.45
CA GLU A 154 9.85 13.02 -11.52
C GLU A 154 10.44 13.37 -10.14
N LEU A 155 9.63 13.42 -9.09
CA LEU A 155 10.11 13.77 -7.75
C LEU A 155 11.08 12.70 -7.21
N PRO A 156 12.34 13.07 -6.91
CA PRO A 156 13.34 12.11 -6.42
C PRO A 156 12.92 11.37 -5.14
N ASP A 157 12.12 12.02 -4.29
CA ASP A 157 11.60 11.42 -3.06
C ASP A 157 10.76 10.16 -3.29
N PHE A 158 10.14 10.03 -4.48
CA PHE A 158 9.33 8.88 -4.89
C PHE A 158 10.08 7.90 -5.81
N ALA A 159 11.35 8.16 -6.12
CA ALA A 159 12.16 7.19 -6.84
C ALA A 159 12.32 5.91 -6.01
N GLN A 160 12.38 4.78 -6.71
CA GLN A 160 12.67 3.49 -6.08
C GLN A 160 14.04 3.55 -5.40
N ARG A 161 14.12 3.00 -4.19
CA ARG A 161 15.34 2.99 -3.38
C ARG A 161 15.82 1.57 -3.13
N HIS A 162 17.11 1.44 -2.83
CA HIS A 162 17.75 0.22 -2.31
C HIS A 162 17.54 -1.05 -3.15
N GLY A 163 17.34 -0.92 -4.47
CA GLY A 163 17.24 -2.05 -5.39
C GLY A 163 16.01 -2.94 -5.18
N LEU A 164 14.97 -2.48 -4.46
CA LEU A 164 13.79 -3.30 -4.13
C LEU A 164 13.08 -3.90 -5.37
N GLY A 165 13.27 -3.32 -6.55
CA GLY A 165 12.65 -3.81 -7.80
C GLY A 165 13.43 -4.92 -8.49
N SER A 166 14.67 -5.15 -8.08
CA SER A 166 15.56 -6.17 -8.65
C SER A 166 16.00 -7.22 -7.63
N ALA A 167 15.74 -6.99 -6.34
CA ALA A 167 16.11 -7.92 -5.27
C ALA A 167 15.31 -9.23 -5.34
N SER A 168 15.98 -10.36 -5.12
CA SER A 168 15.32 -11.66 -5.01
C SER A 168 14.64 -11.83 -3.64
N LEU A 169 13.69 -12.76 -3.53
CA LEU A 169 13.06 -13.08 -2.24
C LEU A 169 14.09 -13.59 -1.22
N LEU A 170 15.08 -14.37 -1.67
CA LEU A 170 16.17 -14.85 -0.82
C LEU A 170 17.09 -13.72 -0.36
N GLU A 171 17.40 -12.74 -1.22
CA GLU A 171 18.15 -11.55 -0.84
C GLU A 171 17.41 -10.77 0.25
N LEU A 172 16.11 -10.49 0.04
CA LEU A 172 15.28 -9.77 1.01
C LEU A 172 15.10 -10.56 2.32
N TRP A 173 15.04 -11.89 2.25
CA TRP A 173 14.98 -12.77 3.41
C TRP A 173 16.27 -12.70 4.24
N SER A 174 17.44 -12.60 3.59
CA SER A 174 18.73 -12.55 4.26
C SER A 174 18.99 -11.27 5.08
N TRP A 175 18.17 -10.23 4.89
CA TRP A 175 18.33 -8.97 5.62
C TRP A 175 18.13 -9.18 7.10
N THR A 176 19.04 -8.62 7.91
CA THR A 176 18.86 -8.53 9.36
C THR A 176 17.84 -7.43 9.71
N GLU A 177 17.41 -7.35 10.98
CA GLU A 177 16.61 -6.23 11.47
C GLU A 177 17.31 -4.89 11.25
N THR A 178 18.63 -4.84 11.50
CA THR A 178 19.46 -3.66 11.24
C THR A 178 19.45 -3.26 9.77
N ASP A 179 19.55 -4.23 8.85
CA ASP A 179 19.45 -3.98 7.41
C ASP A 179 18.07 -3.45 7.02
N PHE A 180 17.00 -4.06 7.55
CA PHE A 180 15.64 -3.62 7.32
C PHE A 180 15.43 -2.16 7.77
N GLU A 181 15.86 -1.82 8.99
CA GLU A 181 15.72 -0.47 9.54
C GLU A 181 16.49 0.56 8.72
N LYS A 182 17.75 0.26 8.38
CA LYS A 182 18.61 1.15 7.59
C LYS A 182 18.10 1.33 6.16
N ARG A 183 17.68 0.26 5.49
CA ARG A 183 17.22 0.30 4.08
C ARG A 183 15.82 0.85 3.93
N HIS A 184 15.00 0.87 4.98
CA HIS A 184 13.66 1.46 4.92
C HIS A 184 13.57 2.83 5.60
N GLU A 185 14.69 3.46 5.94
CA GLU A 185 14.67 4.80 6.51
C GLU A 185 13.97 5.80 5.57
N GLY A 186 12.96 6.50 6.11
CA GLY A 186 12.13 7.43 5.34
C GLY A 186 11.14 6.77 4.37
N SER A 187 11.06 5.44 4.32
CA SER A 187 10.06 4.69 3.57
C SER A 187 8.82 4.39 4.41
N ALA A 188 7.65 4.34 3.78
CA ALA A 188 6.42 3.88 4.44
C ALA A 188 6.52 2.41 4.89
N ILE A 189 7.33 1.59 4.20
CA ILE A 189 7.52 0.17 4.51
C ILE A 189 8.04 -0.03 5.94
N ARG A 190 8.90 0.86 6.45
CA ARG A 190 9.46 0.74 7.79
C ARG A 190 8.40 0.59 8.89
N ARG A 191 7.20 1.15 8.69
CA ARG A 191 6.10 1.12 9.66
C ARG A 191 5.60 -0.28 10.02
N ILE A 192 5.81 -1.28 9.15
CA ILE A 192 5.34 -2.64 9.43
C ILE A 192 6.23 -3.33 10.47
N GLY A 193 7.48 -2.90 10.60
CA GLY A 193 8.48 -3.55 11.44
C GLY A 193 9.01 -4.86 10.85
N TYR A 194 10.17 -5.28 11.35
CA TYR A 194 10.93 -6.40 10.79
C TYR A 194 10.20 -7.76 10.89
N SER A 195 9.49 -8.01 11.99
CA SER A 195 8.71 -9.26 12.16
C SER A 195 7.64 -9.43 11.07
N ARG A 196 6.84 -8.39 10.78
CA ARG A 196 5.83 -8.46 9.70
C ARG A 196 6.45 -8.51 8.31
N TRP A 197 7.60 -7.87 8.10
CA TRP A 197 8.38 -8.00 6.87
C TRP A 197 8.78 -9.46 6.62
N ARG A 198 9.36 -10.12 7.64
CA ARG A 198 9.72 -11.54 7.62
C ARG A 198 8.50 -12.43 7.44
N ARG A 199 7.40 -12.20 8.16
CA ARG A 199 6.13 -12.90 7.99
C ARG A 199 5.65 -12.89 6.53
N ASN A 200 5.67 -11.71 5.89
CA ASN A 200 5.22 -11.57 4.50
C ASN A 200 6.16 -12.27 3.52
N LEU A 201 7.48 -12.18 3.74
CA LEU A 201 8.46 -12.89 2.93
C LEU A 201 8.33 -14.42 3.03
N ALA A 202 8.05 -14.96 4.22
CA ALA A 202 7.81 -16.39 4.38
C ALA A 202 6.64 -16.88 3.51
N VAL A 203 5.55 -16.09 3.42
CA VAL A 203 4.43 -16.39 2.51
C VAL A 203 4.89 -16.39 1.05
N ALA A 204 5.63 -15.36 0.63
CA ALA A 204 6.14 -15.25 -0.74
C ALA A 204 7.09 -16.41 -1.10
N LEU A 205 7.98 -16.80 -0.17
CA LEU A 205 8.89 -17.94 -0.33
C LEU A 205 8.13 -19.28 -0.41
N GLY A 206 7.08 -19.46 0.40
CA GLY A 206 6.21 -20.64 0.28
C GLY A 206 5.51 -20.74 -1.07
N ASN A 207 5.07 -19.60 -1.62
CA ASN A 207 4.49 -19.56 -2.97
C ASN A 207 5.54 -19.85 -4.06
N ALA A 208 6.79 -19.40 -3.87
CA ALA A 208 7.90 -19.73 -4.76
C ALA A 208 8.26 -21.22 -4.72
N LEU A 209 8.25 -21.85 -3.54
CA LEU A 209 8.42 -23.30 -3.38
C LEU A 209 7.39 -24.09 -4.17
N ALA A 210 6.10 -23.74 -4.03
CA ALA A 210 4.99 -24.37 -4.75
C ALA A 210 5.09 -24.21 -6.29
N SER A 211 5.88 -23.24 -6.75
CA SER A 211 6.09 -22.96 -8.17
C SER A 211 7.35 -23.65 -8.73
N GLY A 212 8.10 -24.39 -7.91
CA GLY A 212 9.33 -25.07 -8.32
C GLY A 212 10.58 -24.19 -8.41
N VAL A 213 10.54 -22.96 -7.89
CA VAL A 213 11.65 -22.01 -8.01
C VAL A 213 12.62 -22.15 -6.83
N GLU A 214 13.90 -22.35 -7.11
CA GLU A 214 15.02 -22.34 -6.13
C GLU A 214 14.75 -23.19 -4.86
N GLN A 215 14.12 -24.36 -5.02
CA GLN A 215 13.49 -25.09 -3.92
C GLN A 215 14.44 -25.40 -2.76
N ASP A 216 15.64 -25.90 -3.05
CA ASP A 216 16.61 -26.27 -2.01
C ASP A 216 17.10 -25.04 -1.22
N ALA A 217 17.49 -23.98 -1.93
CA ALA A 217 17.97 -22.74 -1.30
C ALA A 217 16.90 -22.08 -0.41
N ILE A 218 15.63 -22.10 -0.85
CA ILE A 218 14.52 -21.59 -0.05
C ILE A 218 14.27 -22.47 1.18
N ARG A 219 14.28 -23.81 1.04
CA ARG A 219 14.09 -24.72 2.17
C ARG A 219 15.19 -24.56 3.22
N ASP A 220 16.44 -24.44 2.79
CA ASP A 220 17.59 -24.22 3.67
C ASP A 220 17.46 -22.88 4.40
N ALA A 221 17.18 -21.80 3.68
CA ALA A 221 17.06 -20.45 4.25
C ALA A 221 15.88 -20.32 5.24
N LEU A 222 14.77 -20.99 4.96
CA LEU A 222 13.60 -21.04 5.85
C LEU A 222 13.89 -21.88 7.10
N SER A 223 14.48 -23.07 6.93
CA SER A 223 14.77 -23.99 8.03
C SER A 223 15.81 -23.41 9.00
N ALA A 224 16.87 -22.78 8.48
CA ALA A 224 17.90 -22.15 9.29
C ALA A 224 17.38 -20.98 10.16
N ALA A 225 16.23 -20.41 9.81
CA ALA A 225 15.64 -19.30 10.53
C ALA A 225 14.69 -19.71 11.67
N LEU A 226 14.27 -20.97 11.74
CA LEU A 226 13.26 -21.44 12.70
C LEU A 226 13.64 -21.15 14.16
N ASP A 227 14.89 -21.43 14.54
CA ASP A 227 15.34 -21.34 15.93
C ASP A 227 15.40 -19.90 16.47
N ASN A 228 15.55 -18.92 15.58
CA ASN A 228 15.73 -17.50 15.95
C ASN A 228 14.53 -16.62 15.56
N ALA A 229 13.50 -17.20 14.94
CA ALA A 229 12.31 -16.48 14.52
C ALA A 229 11.32 -16.33 15.69
N ASP A 230 10.62 -15.19 15.73
CA ASP A 230 9.50 -15.02 16.66
C ASP A 230 8.31 -15.95 16.30
N PRO A 231 7.37 -16.21 17.22
CA PRO A 231 6.28 -17.15 16.99
C PRO A 231 5.42 -16.84 15.76
N LEU A 232 5.22 -15.56 15.43
CA LEU A 232 4.45 -15.14 14.27
C LEU A 232 5.17 -15.57 12.99
N VAL A 233 6.49 -15.36 12.91
CA VAL A 233 7.28 -15.75 11.74
C VAL A 233 7.43 -17.27 11.64
N VAL A 234 7.62 -17.98 12.76
CA VAL A 234 7.72 -19.46 12.80
C VAL A 234 6.51 -20.12 12.15
N GLU A 235 5.30 -19.67 12.47
CA GLU A 235 4.06 -20.21 11.89
C GLU A 235 4.05 -20.10 10.35
N HIS A 236 4.56 -18.99 9.81
CA HIS A 236 4.58 -18.74 8.36
C HIS A 236 5.72 -19.51 7.67
N ILE A 237 6.86 -19.70 8.35
CA ILE A 237 7.95 -20.57 7.88
C ILE A 237 7.44 -22.01 7.78
N GLN A 238 6.77 -22.52 8.82
CA GLN A 238 6.25 -23.90 8.82
C GLN A 238 5.24 -24.12 7.69
N TRP A 239 4.33 -23.16 7.48
CA TRP A 239 3.41 -23.20 6.35
C TRP A 239 4.14 -23.20 5.00
N ALA A 240 5.18 -22.36 4.86
CA ALA A 240 5.96 -22.24 3.63
C ALA A 240 6.70 -23.55 3.31
N LEU A 241 7.36 -24.17 4.29
CA LEU A 241 8.06 -25.45 4.13
C LEU A 241 7.12 -26.61 3.75
N GLY A 242 5.85 -26.54 4.18
CA GLY A 242 4.80 -27.49 3.80
C GLY A 242 4.23 -27.28 2.39
N GLN A 243 4.71 -26.27 1.64
CA GLN A 243 4.37 -26.15 0.22
C GLN A 243 5.28 -27.06 -0.63
N HIS A 244 4.67 -27.80 -1.56
CA HIS A 244 5.32 -28.73 -2.48
C HIS A 244 5.19 -28.22 -3.92
#